data_AF-A0A1V3ZZ03-F1
#
_entry.id   AF-A0A1V3ZZ03-F1
#
_cell.length_a   1.000
_cell.length_b   1.000
_cell.length_c   1.000
_cell.angle_alpha   90.00
_cell.angle_beta   90.00
_cell.angle_gamma   90.00
#
_symmetry.space_group_name_H-M   'P 1'
#
loop_
_entity.id
_entity.type
_entity.pdbx_description
1 polymer ?
#
loop_
_entity_poly.entity_id
_entity_poly.type
_entity_poly.pdbx_seq_one_letter_code
_entity_poly.pdbx_strand_id
1 'polypeptide(L)'
;VINNDDTIVDHTWIWRADHGDGVGWETNRADYGLRVNGDDVLATGLFVEHFNKYDVQWYGERGRTIFFQNEKAYDAPNQAAVQNGDQKGYAAYKVDDSVTTHEGWGLGSYCYYNVDPTIRQGHGFEVPEKPGVKFHDLLVVSLGGKGQYDHVINETGSPTSGDTTVPSQVTSFP
;
A
#
# COMPACT_ATOMS: atom_id res chain seq x y z
N VAL A 1 -11.80 1.19 -10.51
CA VAL A 1 -12.44 -0.04 -9.98
C VAL A 1 -12.47 -1.07 -11.10
N ILE A 2 -12.15 -2.33 -10.82
CA ILE A 2 -12.22 -3.46 -11.75
C ILE A 2 -13.24 -4.45 -11.22
N ASN A 3 -14.34 -4.63 -11.95
CA ASN A 3 -15.41 -5.56 -11.57
C ASN A 3 -15.42 -6.84 -12.40
N ASN A 4 -14.76 -6.83 -13.56
CA ASN A 4 -14.75 -7.96 -14.47
C ASN A 4 -13.73 -8.99 -14.01
N ASP A 5 -14.16 -10.25 -13.97
CA ASP A 5 -13.28 -11.40 -13.76
C ASP A 5 -12.26 -11.51 -14.91
N ASP A 6 -11.15 -12.20 -14.65
CA ASP A 6 -10.08 -12.51 -15.62
C ASP A 6 -9.40 -11.27 -16.25
N THR A 7 -9.67 -10.07 -15.74
CA THR A 7 -9.07 -8.83 -16.26
C THR A 7 -7.55 -8.86 -16.08
N ILE A 8 -6.83 -8.48 -17.13
CA ILE A 8 -5.40 -8.22 -17.05
C ILE A 8 -5.18 -6.70 -16.93
N VAL A 9 -4.45 -6.31 -15.89
CA VAL A 9 -3.91 -4.96 -15.71
C VAL A 9 -2.42 -5.03 -16.00
N ASP A 10 -2.02 -4.74 -17.22
CA ASP A 10 -0.62 -4.73 -17.63
C ASP A 10 -0.13 -3.30 -17.77
N HIS A 11 0.75 -2.90 -16.85
CA HIS A 11 1.33 -1.57 -16.74
C HIS A 11 0.29 -0.45 -16.55
N THR A 12 0.06 -0.07 -15.29
CA THR A 12 -0.73 1.13 -14.98
C THR A 12 -0.06 1.96 -13.91
N TRP A 13 -0.21 3.28 -14.04
CA TRP A 13 0.15 4.23 -13.00
C TRP A 13 -1.09 5.04 -12.59
N ILE A 14 -1.50 4.90 -11.34
CA ILE A 14 -2.67 5.56 -10.77
C ILE A 14 -2.16 6.49 -9.67
N TRP A 15 -2.16 7.79 -9.93
CA TRP A 15 -1.39 8.75 -9.14
C TRP A 15 -2.28 9.88 -8.65
N ARG A 16 -2.36 10.06 -7.32
CA ARG A 16 -2.82 11.31 -6.72
C ARG A 16 -1.63 12.26 -6.68
N ALA A 17 -1.77 13.44 -7.28
CA ALA A 17 -0.64 14.35 -7.43
C ALA A 17 0.02 14.76 -6.10
N ASP A 18 1.34 14.65 -6.00
CA ASP A 18 2.17 15.14 -4.88
C ASP A 18 2.84 16.50 -5.16
N HIS A 19 2.81 16.96 -6.42
CA HIS A 19 3.39 18.24 -6.84
C HIS A 19 2.60 18.90 -7.98
N GLY A 20 2.87 20.19 -8.20
CA GLY A 20 2.18 21.04 -9.18
C GLY A 20 1.08 21.90 -8.54
N ASP A 21 0.30 22.58 -9.38
CA ASP A 21 -0.81 23.42 -8.93
C ASP A 21 -2.01 22.55 -8.50
N GLY A 22 -2.76 23.01 -7.50
CA GLY A 22 -3.96 22.31 -7.03
C GLY A 22 -3.68 21.07 -6.17
N VAL A 23 -2.47 20.92 -5.63
CA VAL A 23 -2.11 19.80 -4.75
C VAL A 23 -2.28 20.15 -3.27
N GLY A 24 -2.78 19.19 -2.49
CA GLY A 24 -2.85 19.26 -1.04
C GLY A 24 -3.90 18.31 -0.47
N TRP A 25 -3.82 18.05 0.84
CA TRP A 25 -4.59 17.00 1.51
C TRP A 25 -6.09 16.99 1.16
N GLU A 26 -6.70 18.18 1.15
CA GLU A 26 -8.10 18.38 0.74
C GLU A 26 -8.25 18.93 -0.70
N THR A 27 -7.21 19.55 -1.27
CA THR A 27 -7.27 20.24 -2.57
C THR A 27 -7.47 19.27 -3.74
N ASN A 28 -6.73 18.16 -3.75
CA ASN A 28 -6.84 17.08 -4.74
C ASN A 28 -7.13 15.74 -4.07
N ARG A 29 -7.97 15.78 -3.04
CA ARG A 29 -8.30 14.61 -2.24
C ARG A 29 -8.78 13.45 -3.13
N ALA A 30 -8.14 12.31 -2.97
CA ALA A 30 -8.55 11.04 -3.55
C ALA A 30 -8.33 9.96 -2.50
N ASP A 31 -9.43 9.45 -1.95
CA ASP A 31 -9.36 8.49 -0.85
C ASP A 31 -8.83 7.11 -1.30
N TYR A 32 -9.17 6.65 -2.51
CA TYR A 32 -8.88 5.29 -2.97
C TYR A 32 -8.34 5.27 -4.40
N GLY A 33 -7.30 4.49 -4.65
CA GLY A 33 -6.71 4.32 -5.98
C GLY A 33 -7.38 3.21 -6.77
N LEU A 34 -6.84 1.99 -6.66
CA LEU A 34 -7.38 0.81 -7.31
C LEU A 34 -8.26 0.00 -6.35
N ARG A 35 -9.46 -0.36 -6.81
CA ARG A 35 -10.29 -1.38 -6.17
C ARG A 35 -10.54 -2.52 -7.16
N VAL A 36 -10.20 -3.74 -6.76
CA VAL A 36 -10.39 -4.96 -7.56
C VAL A 36 -11.46 -5.82 -6.90
N ASN A 37 -12.60 -5.95 -7.56
CA ASN A 37 -13.72 -6.79 -7.12
C ASN A 37 -13.84 -8.10 -7.91
N GLY A 38 -13.36 -8.10 -9.17
CA GLY A 38 -13.40 -9.29 -10.02
C GLY A 38 -12.43 -10.38 -9.56
N ASP A 39 -12.81 -11.63 -9.82
CA ASP A 39 -11.99 -12.81 -9.57
C ASP A 39 -10.93 -13.01 -10.66
N ASP A 40 -9.86 -13.74 -10.35
CA ASP A 40 -8.82 -14.17 -11.30
C ASP A 40 -8.08 -13.02 -12.01
N VAL A 41 -8.21 -11.78 -11.50
CA VAL A 41 -7.52 -10.60 -12.03
C VAL A 41 -6.00 -10.75 -11.86
N LEU A 42 -5.26 -10.41 -12.92
CA LEU A 42 -3.80 -10.38 -12.94
C LEU A 42 -3.32 -8.94 -13.13
N ALA A 43 -2.52 -8.44 -12.20
CA ALA A 43 -1.79 -7.18 -12.34
C ALA A 43 -0.30 -7.45 -12.56
N THR A 44 0.26 -6.88 -13.63
CA THR A 44 1.69 -6.91 -13.94
C THR A 44 2.21 -5.49 -14.09
N GLY A 45 3.16 -5.07 -13.24
CA GLY A 45 3.65 -3.68 -13.26
C GLY A 45 2.62 -2.68 -12.73
N LEU A 46 2.20 -2.83 -11.47
CA LEU A 46 1.21 -1.97 -10.82
C LEU A 46 1.88 -0.82 -10.05
N PHE A 47 1.59 0.42 -10.40
CA PHE A 47 2.09 1.62 -9.72
C PHE A 47 0.88 2.43 -9.20
N VAL A 48 0.76 2.63 -7.89
CA VAL A 48 -0.37 3.37 -7.29
C VAL A 48 0.09 4.22 -6.12
N GLU A 49 -0.16 5.54 -6.13
CA GLU A 49 0.53 6.45 -5.21
C GLU A 49 -0.36 7.56 -4.62
N HIS A 50 -0.01 7.92 -3.38
CA HIS A 50 -0.38 9.09 -2.60
C HIS A 50 -1.86 9.26 -2.22
N PHE A 51 -2.65 8.19 -2.27
CA PHE A 51 -4.07 8.27 -1.89
C PHE A 51 -4.24 8.53 -0.38
N ASN A 52 -5.30 9.26 -0.01
CA ASN A 52 -5.55 9.62 1.40
C ASN A 52 -5.85 8.39 2.28
N LYS A 53 -6.33 7.29 1.69
CA LYS A 53 -6.60 6.02 2.38
C LYS A 53 -5.86 4.86 1.72
N TYR A 54 -6.58 3.82 1.30
CA TYR A 54 -5.99 2.63 0.68
C TYR A 54 -5.66 2.93 -0.79
N ASP A 55 -4.39 2.79 -1.17
CA ASP A 55 -3.97 2.92 -2.55
C ASP A 55 -4.52 1.77 -3.40
N VAL A 56 -4.43 0.53 -2.89
CA VAL A 56 -5.03 -0.67 -3.48
C VAL A 56 -5.92 -1.40 -2.47
N GLN A 57 -7.11 -1.79 -2.90
CA GLN A 57 -8.00 -2.71 -2.20
C GLN A 57 -8.38 -3.88 -3.11
N TRP A 58 -8.19 -5.10 -2.63
CA TRP A 58 -8.48 -6.33 -3.37
C TRP A 58 -9.53 -7.16 -2.64
N TYR A 59 -10.68 -7.34 -3.29
CA TYR A 59 -11.85 -8.05 -2.79
C TYR A 59 -12.13 -9.36 -3.55
N GLY A 60 -11.68 -9.47 -4.81
CA GLY A 60 -11.86 -10.67 -5.63
C GLY A 60 -10.91 -11.82 -5.29
N GLU A 61 -11.34 -13.05 -5.56
CA GLU A 61 -10.58 -14.27 -5.30
C GLU A 61 -9.53 -14.55 -6.38
N ARG A 62 -8.50 -15.33 -6.03
CA ARG A 62 -7.44 -15.81 -6.93
C ARG A 62 -6.67 -14.69 -7.66
N GLY A 63 -6.72 -13.48 -7.11
CA GLY A 63 -6.00 -12.33 -7.63
C GLY A 63 -4.48 -12.49 -7.54
N ARG A 64 -3.77 -11.96 -8.54
CA ARG A 64 -2.31 -12.01 -8.61
C ARG A 64 -1.72 -10.65 -8.94
N THR A 65 -0.66 -10.26 -8.22
CA THR A 65 0.14 -9.07 -8.54
C THR A 65 1.60 -9.44 -8.69
N ILE A 66 2.18 -9.18 -9.86
CA ILE A 66 3.60 -9.33 -10.13
C ILE A 66 4.16 -7.92 -10.35
N PHE A 67 5.02 -7.50 -9.41
CA PHE A 67 5.50 -6.14 -9.25
C PHE A 67 4.42 -5.14 -8.77
N PHE A 68 4.69 -4.52 -7.62
CA PHE A 68 3.94 -3.37 -7.11
C PHE A 68 4.89 -2.28 -6.59
N GLN A 69 4.59 -1.04 -6.93
CA GLN A 69 5.25 0.13 -6.39
C GLN A 69 4.18 1.08 -5.84
N ASN A 70 4.44 1.63 -4.66
CA ASN A 70 3.58 2.61 -4.02
C ASN A 70 4.38 3.61 -3.18
N GLU A 71 3.96 4.86 -3.20
CA GLU A 71 4.33 5.86 -2.20
C GLU A 71 3.10 6.35 -1.45
N LYS A 72 3.19 6.49 -0.12
CA LYS A 72 2.09 7.03 0.71
C LYS A 72 1.90 8.53 0.48
N ALA A 73 0.76 9.07 0.91
CA ALA A 73 0.47 10.50 0.83
C ALA A 73 1.43 11.31 1.71
N TYR A 74 2.25 12.16 1.10
CA TYR A 74 3.27 12.94 1.80
C TYR A 74 2.68 14.02 2.71
N ASP A 75 1.49 14.46 2.35
CA ASP A 75 0.83 15.66 2.83
C ASP A 75 -0.22 15.43 3.91
N ALA A 76 -0.24 14.23 4.51
CA ALA A 76 -1.02 13.96 5.70
C ALA A 76 -0.66 14.99 6.80
N PRO A 77 -1.63 15.76 7.34
CA PRO A 77 -1.32 16.89 8.22
C PRO A 77 -0.97 16.45 9.65
N ASN A 78 -1.30 15.22 10.03
CA ASN A 78 -0.99 14.60 11.32
C ASN A 78 -1.43 13.12 11.32
N GLN A 79 -1.05 12.38 12.37
CA GLN A 79 -1.45 10.98 12.56
C GLN A 79 -2.97 10.76 12.56
N ALA A 80 -3.75 11.69 13.12
CA ALA A 80 -5.20 11.52 13.24
C ALA A 80 -5.91 11.56 11.87
N ALA A 81 -5.36 12.30 10.90
CA ALA A 81 -5.91 12.39 9.55
C ALA A 81 -5.82 11.07 8.77
N VAL A 82 -4.86 10.20 9.13
CA VAL A 82 -4.64 8.90 8.50
C VAL A 82 -5.04 7.73 9.42
N GLN A 83 -5.60 8.00 10.60
CA GLN A 83 -6.01 6.96 11.52
C GLN A 83 -7.12 6.09 10.90
N ASN A 84 -6.94 4.77 10.92
CA ASN A 84 -7.87 3.80 10.35
C ASN A 84 -8.42 2.88 11.46
N GLY A 85 -9.43 3.36 12.19
CA GLY A 85 -9.87 2.70 13.42
C GLY A 85 -8.71 2.63 14.42
N ASP A 86 -8.37 1.42 14.87
CA ASP A 86 -7.25 1.19 15.79
C ASP A 86 -5.90 1.07 15.05
N GLN A 87 -5.89 1.01 13.72
CA GLN A 87 -4.69 0.94 12.89
C GLN A 87 -4.14 2.32 12.58
N LYS A 88 -2.81 2.47 12.61
CA LYS A 88 -2.13 3.70 12.22
C LYS A 88 -1.94 3.73 10.71
N GLY A 89 -2.66 4.59 10.00
CA GLY A 89 -2.55 4.65 8.55
C GLY A 89 -3.37 3.58 7.84
N TYR A 90 -3.63 3.83 6.56
CA TYR A 90 -4.21 2.86 5.64
C TYR A 90 -3.09 2.17 4.87
N ALA A 91 -3.14 0.84 4.74
CA ALA A 91 -2.15 0.10 3.98
C ALA A 91 -2.06 0.60 2.52
N ALA A 92 -0.89 0.45 1.91
CA ALA A 92 -0.75 0.65 0.47
C ALA A 92 -1.54 -0.39 -0.32
N TYR A 93 -1.55 -1.63 0.16
CA TYR A 93 -2.20 -2.73 -0.51
C TYR A 93 -2.95 -3.57 0.52
N LYS A 94 -4.28 -3.49 0.50
CA LYS A 94 -5.15 -4.33 1.32
C LYS A 94 -5.76 -5.46 0.51
N VAL A 95 -5.63 -6.69 1.00
CA VAL A 95 -6.49 -7.82 0.64
C VAL A 95 -7.59 -7.90 1.69
N ASP A 96 -8.85 -7.99 1.26
CA ASP A 96 -9.98 -8.09 2.17
C ASP A 96 -9.94 -9.40 2.97
N ASP A 97 -10.37 -9.33 4.24
CA ASP A 97 -10.26 -10.46 5.17
C ASP A 97 -11.10 -11.66 4.75
N SER A 98 -12.12 -11.45 3.89
CA SER A 98 -12.93 -12.53 3.34
C SER A 98 -12.20 -13.37 2.28
N VAL A 99 -11.25 -12.79 1.55
CA VAL A 99 -10.50 -13.45 0.45
C VAL A 99 -9.75 -14.67 0.96
N THR A 100 -9.83 -15.78 0.24
CA THR A 100 -9.20 -17.05 0.61
C THR A 100 -7.98 -17.40 -0.22
N THR A 101 -7.90 -16.88 -1.45
CA THR A 101 -6.79 -17.09 -2.38
C THR A 101 -6.30 -15.77 -2.97
N HIS A 102 -5.03 -15.45 -2.79
CA HIS A 102 -4.39 -14.26 -3.37
C HIS A 102 -2.87 -14.46 -3.41
N GLU A 103 -2.17 -13.90 -4.40
CA GLU A 103 -0.71 -14.02 -4.42
C GLU A 103 0.03 -12.80 -5.01
N GLY A 104 1.09 -12.36 -4.34
CA GLY A 104 1.90 -11.20 -4.74
C GLY A 104 3.40 -11.47 -4.80
N TRP A 105 4.11 -10.90 -5.78
CA TRP A 105 5.57 -11.00 -5.93
C TRP A 105 6.23 -9.64 -6.17
N GLY A 106 7.24 -9.30 -5.36
CA GLY A 106 8.03 -8.08 -5.50
C GLY A 106 7.21 -6.80 -5.30
N LEU A 107 6.76 -6.56 -4.07
CA LEU A 107 5.91 -5.40 -3.75
C LEU A 107 6.62 -4.45 -2.79
N GLY A 108 6.62 -3.15 -3.10
CA GLY A 108 7.22 -2.11 -2.29
C GLY A 108 6.25 -0.98 -1.94
N SER A 109 6.30 -0.50 -0.68
CA SER A 109 5.63 0.72 -0.24
C SER A 109 6.63 1.67 0.44
N TYR A 110 6.69 2.92 -0.01
CA TYR A 110 7.58 3.96 0.54
C TYR A 110 6.76 5.05 1.25
N CYS A 111 7.31 5.64 2.30
CA CYS A 111 6.73 6.81 2.95
C CYS A 111 7.71 7.99 2.95
N TYR A 112 7.15 9.18 2.75
CA TYR A 112 7.85 10.45 2.82
C TYR A 112 6.90 11.51 3.39
N TYR A 113 6.44 11.30 4.63
CA TYR A 113 5.58 12.24 5.35
C TYR A 113 6.36 13.53 5.67
N ASN A 114 6.63 14.35 4.67
CA ASN A 114 7.44 15.55 4.79
C ASN A 114 6.69 16.68 5.52
N VAL A 115 5.35 16.69 5.42
CA VAL A 115 4.48 17.64 6.12
C VAL A 115 4.44 17.36 7.63
N ASP A 116 4.25 16.10 8.03
CA ASP A 116 4.42 15.67 9.43
C ASP A 116 5.31 14.41 9.52
N PRO A 117 6.62 14.58 9.70
CA PRO A 117 7.58 13.48 9.80
C PRO A 117 7.42 12.60 11.03
N THR A 118 6.52 12.95 11.97
CA THR A 118 6.28 12.14 13.18
C THR A 118 5.28 11.01 12.94
N ILE A 119 4.59 11.01 11.80
CA ILE A 119 3.60 10.00 11.43
C ILE A 119 4.21 8.60 11.40
N ARG A 120 3.46 7.65 11.95
CA ARG A 120 3.69 6.22 11.86
C ARG A 120 2.66 5.59 10.94
N GLN A 121 3.16 4.76 10.04
CA GLN A 121 2.37 3.87 9.19
C GLN A 121 2.48 2.47 9.80
N GLY A 122 1.37 1.85 10.17
CA GLY A 122 1.35 0.53 10.82
C GLY A 122 2.06 -0.51 9.95
N HIS A 123 1.67 -0.58 8.68
CA HIS A 123 2.20 -1.53 7.70
C HIS A 123 2.01 -1.01 6.28
N GLY A 124 2.81 -1.53 5.34
CA GLY A 124 2.61 -1.32 3.91
C GLY A 124 1.50 -2.21 3.35
N PHE A 125 1.40 -3.44 3.86
CA PHE A 125 0.51 -4.48 3.32
C PHE A 125 -0.42 -5.00 4.42
N GLU A 126 -1.70 -5.19 4.11
CA GLU A 126 -2.72 -5.69 5.05
C GLU A 126 -3.51 -6.82 4.42
N VAL A 127 -3.38 -8.05 4.92
CA VAL A 127 -3.96 -9.24 4.26
C VAL A 127 -4.41 -10.28 5.28
N PRO A 128 -5.39 -11.16 4.95
CA PRO A 128 -5.72 -12.27 5.83
C PRO A 128 -4.61 -13.31 5.89
N GLU A 129 -4.32 -13.83 7.09
CA GLU A 129 -3.39 -14.93 7.30
C GLU A 129 -4.09 -16.28 7.00
N LYS A 130 -4.04 -16.71 5.74
CA LYS A 130 -4.66 -17.95 5.26
C LYS A 130 -3.69 -18.71 4.35
N PRO A 131 -3.72 -20.06 4.32
CA PRO A 131 -2.81 -20.84 3.47
C PRO A 131 -2.80 -20.48 1.98
N GLY A 132 -3.91 -19.93 1.46
CA GLY A 132 -4.06 -19.53 0.05
C GLY A 132 -3.66 -18.08 -0.25
N VAL A 133 -3.35 -17.27 0.76
CA VAL A 133 -3.01 -15.84 0.61
C VAL A 133 -1.52 -15.70 0.86
N LYS A 134 -0.71 -15.55 -0.19
CA LYS A 134 0.76 -15.62 -0.12
C LYS A 134 1.44 -14.39 -0.71
N PHE A 135 2.56 -13.99 -0.15
CA PHE A 135 3.38 -12.90 -0.68
C PHE A 135 4.85 -13.25 -0.66
N HIS A 136 5.57 -12.72 -1.63
CA HIS A 136 6.99 -12.98 -1.86
C HIS A 136 7.70 -11.65 -2.09
N ASP A 137 8.84 -11.45 -1.42
CA ASP A 137 9.71 -10.28 -1.58
C ASP A 137 8.99 -8.95 -1.35
N LEU A 138 8.44 -8.77 -0.14
CA LEU A 138 7.85 -7.52 0.31
C LEU A 138 8.91 -6.59 0.89
N LEU A 139 8.74 -5.29 0.67
CA LEU A 139 9.53 -4.26 1.34
C LEU A 139 8.73 -3.01 1.70
N VAL A 140 9.14 -2.36 2.79
CA VAL A 140 8.73 -0.99 3.10
C VAL A 140 9.95 -0.11 3.36
N VAL A 141 9.84 1.18 3.06
CA VAL A 141 10.96 2.12 3.16
C VAL A 141 10.49 3.48 3.66
N SER A 142 11.21 4.06 4.62
CA SER A 142 11.10 5.49 4.91
C SER A 142 12.14 6.27 4.12
N LEU A 143 11.70 7.23 3.32
CA LEU A 143 12.58 8.10 2.54
C LEU A 143 13.11 9.21 3.44
N GLY A 144 14.42 9.22 3.70
CA GLY A 144 15.06 10.28 4.51
C GLY A 144 14.52 10.41 5.94
N GLY A 145 13.92 9.36 6.50
CA GLY A 145 13.35 9.36 7.85
C GLY A 145 12.08 10.20 8.01
N LYS A 146 11.36 10.49 6.92
CA LYS A 146 10.12 11.29 6.93
C LYS A 146 8.91 10.40 7.18
N GLY A 147 8.60 10.23 8.47
CA GLY A 147 7.72 9.17 8.96
C GLY A 147 8.39 7.81 8.94
N GLN A 148 7.73 6.79 9.50
CA GLN A 148 8.28 5.44 9.58
C GLN A 148 7.16 4.39 9.50
N TYR A 149 7.50 3.21 9.00
CA TYR A 149 6.66 2.02 9.12
C TYR A 149 6.93 1.31 10.44
N ASP A 150 5.87 0.81 11.10
CA ASP A 150 5.98 -0.05 12.28
C ASP A 150 6.25 -1.51 11.86
N HIS A 151 5.67 -1.96 10.73
CA HIS A 151 5.83 -3.31 10.15
C HIS A 151 5.83 -3.28 8.61
N VAL A 152 6.22 -4.40 7.98
CA VAL A 152 6.14 -4.57 6.52
C VAL A 152 4.71 -4.94 6.14
N ILE A 153 4.20 -6.05 6.69
CA ILE A 153 2.88 -6.63 6.40
C ILE A 153 2.20 -7.05 7.69
N ASN A 154 0.95 -6.63 7.91
CA ASN A 154 0.25 -6.83 9.18
C ASN A 154 1.15 -6.46 10.38
N GLU A 155 1.43 -7.41 11.27
CA GLU A 155 2.34 -7.28 12.42
C GLU A 155 3.74 -7.90 12.17
N THR A 156 4.05 -8.25 10.92
CA THR A 156 5.26 -8.97 10.49
C THR A 156 6.25 -8.05 9.77
N GLY A 157 7.54 -8.28 10.01
CA GLY A 157 8.64 -7.46 9.50
C GLY A 157 9.04 -6.38 10.49
N SER A 158 10.33 -6.03 10.49
CA SER A 158 10.86 -4.99 11.39
C SER A 158 10.37 -3.60 10.99
N PRO A 159 10.29 -2.64 11.93
CA PRO A 159 10.03 -1.26 11.58
C PRO A 159 11.16 -0.67 10.74
N THR A 160 10.84 0.35 9.94
CA THR A 160 11.88 1.22 9.40
C THR A 160 12.43 2.13 10.50
N SER A 161 13.69 2.55 10.39
CA SER A 161 14.32 3.42 11.37
C SER A 161 15.44 4.25 10.75
N GLY A 162 15.83 5.32 11.45
CA GLY A 162 16.85 6.26 10.96
C GLY A 162 16.38 7.06 9.74
N ASP A 163 17.35 7.67 9.06
CA ASP A 163 17.15 8.56 7.91
C ASP A 163 17.93 8.13 6.65
N THR A 164 18.61 6.98 6.70
CA THR A 164 19.48 6.47 5.63
C THR A 164 18.74 5.69 4.54
N THR A 165 17.41 5.63 4.59
CA THR A 165 16.56 5.00 3.55
C THR A 165 16.89 3.52 3.35
N VAL A 166 16.98 2.77 4.45
CA VAL A 166 17.21 1.32 4.43
C VAL A 166 15.86 0.59 4.38
N PRO A 167 15.63 -0.31 3.40
CA PRO A 167 14.41 -1.10 3.36
C PRO A 167 14.28 -2.07 4.53
N SER A 168 13.07 -2.18 5.07
CA SER A 168 12.65 -3.35 5.86
C SER A 168 11.97 -4.36 4.94
N GLN A 169 12.20 -5.65 5.16
CA GLN A 169 11.86 -6.70 4.21
C GLN A 169 11.17 -7.89 4.87
N VAL A 170 10.27 -8.53 4.11
CA VAL A 170 9.72 -9.86 4.40
C VAL A 170 9.79 -10.67 3.11
N THR A 171 10.64 -11.71 3.10
CA THR A 171 10.87 -12.54 1.90
C THR A 171 9.67 -13.43 1.56
N SER A 172 8.91 -13.88 2.56
CA SER A 172 7.75 -14.76 2.37
C SER A 172 6.68 -14.49 3.43
N PHE A 173 5.41 -14.62 3.05
CA PHE A 173 4.25 -14.49 3.93
C PHE A 173 3.08 -15.36 3.41
N PRO A 174 2.20 -15.90 4.28
CA PRO A 174 2.46 -16.08 5.70
C PRO A 174 3.65 -17.02 5.91
#